data_AF-A0A3S4VBN1-F1
#
_entry.id   AF-A0A3S4VBN1-F1
#
_cell.length_a   1.000
_cell.length_b   1.000
_cell.length_c   1.000
_cell.angle_alpha   90.00
_cell.angle_beta   90.00
_cell.angle_gamma   90.00
#
_symmetry.space_group_name_H-M   'P 1'
#
loop_
_entity.id
_entity.type
_entity.pdbx_description
1 polymer ?
#
loop_
_entity_poly.entity_id
_entity_poly.type
_entity_poly.pdbx_seq_one_letter_code
_entity_poly.pdbx_strand_id
1 'polypeptide(L)'
;MQIAKGISIGFNVAYDTEIVGEAVDMNNDVELVQLVEEIALQQPQIQSIDADYAFNASEDATVLGRRVQDHGGKAIYFILGADRTAGHHEAEFDFDENQLVTGVNIYSGLLQRLLGE
;
A
#
# COMPACT_ATOMS: atom_id res chain seq x y z
N MET A 1 18.80 12.16 -13.57
CA MET A 1 19.95 13.02 -13.22
C MET A 1 20.51 13.91 -14.33
N GLN A 2 20.05 13.78 -15.58
CA GLN A 2 20.57 14.59 -16.70
C GLN A 2 20.33 16.10 -16.52
N ILE A 3 19.21 16.51 -15.91
CA ILE A 3 18.88 17.92 -15.68
C ILE A 3 19.87 18.58 -14.70
N ALA A 4 20.08 17.99 -13.52
CA ALA A 4 21.03 18.49 -12.51
C ALA A 4 22.45 18.61 -13.10
N LYS A 5 22.88 17.58 -13.85
CA LYS A 5 24.16 17.61 -14.58
C LYS A 5 24.23 18.76 -15.59
N GLY A 6 23.20 18.93 -16.42
CA GLY A 6 23.14 20.00 -17.42
C GLY A 6 23.26 21.40 -16.81
N ILE A 7 22.55 21.65 -15.71
CA ILE A 7 22.62 22.92 -14.97
C ILE A 7 24.03 23.13 -14.39
N SER A 8 24.62 22.11 -13.78
CA SER A 8 25.97 22.21 -13.19
C SER A 8 27.03 22.61 -14.23
N ILE A 9 26.94 22.06 -15.44
CA ILE A 9 27.81 22.40 -16.58
C ILE A 9 27.56 23.85 -17.01
N GLY A 10 26.29 24.25 -17.18
CA GLY A 10 25.93 25.59 -17.66
C GLY A 10 26.41 26.72 -16.74
N PHE A 11 26.46 26.47 -15.43
CA PHE A 11 26.92 27.45 -14.42
C PHE A 11 28.35 27.21 -13.94
N ASN A 12 29.07 26.22 -14.47
CA ASN A 12 30.42 25.83 -14.04
C ASN A 12 30.53 25.60 -12.52
N VAL A 13 29.61 24.82 -11.96
CA VAL A 13 29.59 24.41 -10.54
C VAL A 13 29.66 22.89 -10.41
N ALA A 14 30.10 22.41 -9.24
CA ALA A 14 30.03 20.98 -8.89
C ALA A 14 28.62 20.59 -8.41
N TYR A 15 28.25 19.32 -8.56
CA TYR A 15 27.03 18.76 -7.97
C TYR A 15 27.31 17.34 -7.46
N ASP A 16 26.54 16.92 -6.47
CA ASP A 16 26.53 15.56 -5.94
C ASP A 16 25.08 15.11 -5.71
N THR A 17 24.84 13.81 -5.76
CA THR A 17 23.50 13.22 -5.61
C THR A 17 23.57 11.93 -4.81
N GLU A 18 22.70 11.82 -3.81
CA GLU A 18 22.55 10.65 -2.96
C GLU A 18 21.06 10.25 -2.91
N ILE A 19 20.79 8.94 -2.96
CA ILE A 19 19.46 8.40 -2.69
C ILE A 19 19.32 8.23 -1.18
N VAL A 20 18.39 8.96 -0.58
CA VAL A 20 18.17 8.98 0.89
C VAL A 20 16.95 8.18 1.35
N GLY A 21 16.20 7.60 0.40
CA GLY A 21 15.01 6.80 0.65
C GLY A 21 14.35 6.39 -0.67
N GLU A 22 13.67 5.25 -0.67
CA GLU A 22 13.00 4.70 -1.84
C GLU A 22 11.76 3.89 -1.38
N ALA A 23 10.68 4.05 -2.14
CA ALA A 23 9.60 3.08 -2.20
C ALA A 23 9.59 2.51 -3.63
N VAL A 24 9.07 1.30 -3.80
CA VAL A 24 9.03 0.65 -5.10
C VAL A 24 7.59 0.49 -5.57
N ASP A 25 7.40 0.39 -6.88
CA ASP A 25 6.12 -0.09 -7.38
C ASP A 25 5.92 -1.52 -6.89
N MET A 26 4.71 -1.85 -6.45
CA MET A 26 4.28 -3.22 -6.15
C MET A 26 2.84 -3.38 -6.65
N ASN A 27 2.66 -4.29 -7.61
CA ASN A 27 1.33 -4.67 -8.08
C ASN A 27 0.87 -5.89 -7.27
N ASN A 28 -0.34 -5.82 -6.71
CA ASN A 28 -0.90 -6.94 -5.96
C ASN A 28 -1.05 -8.20 -6.83
N ASP A 29 -0.79 -9.36 -6.24
CA ASP A 29 -1.07 -10.64 -6.90
C ASP A 29 -2.59 -10.84 -7.03
N VAL A 30 -3.08 -11.05 -8.25
CA VAL A 30 -4.52 -11.19 -8.57
C VAL A 30 -5.21 -12.25 -7.70
N GLU A 31 -4.55 -13.36 -7.43
CA GLU A 31 -5.09 -14.44 -6.57
C GLU A 31 -5.32 -13.97 -5.12
N LEU A 32 -4.43 -13.12 -4.59
CA LEU A 32 -4.60 -12.56 -3.24
C LEU A 32 -5.68 -11.46 -3.24
N VAL A 33 -5.80 -10.68 -4.32
CA VAL A 33 -6.87 -9.67 -4.46
C VAL A 33 -8.23 -10.35 -4.40
N GLN A 34 -8.42 -11.42 -5.17
CA GLN A 34 -9.65 -12.21 -5.19
C GLN A 34 -9.96 -12.82 -3.80
N LEU A 35 -8.94 -13.36 -3.13
CA LEU A 35 -9.12 -13.91 -1.79
C LEU A 35 -9.54 -12.85 -0.76
N VAL A 36 -8.89 -11.68 -0.77
CA VAL A 36 -9.27 -10.56 0.10
C VAL A 36 -10.69 -10.10 -0.20
N GLU A 37 -11.06 -9.98 -1.47
CA GLU A 37 -12.43 -9.64 -1.90
C GLU A 37 -13.46 -10.62 -1.33
N GLU A 38 -13.25 -11.93 -1.48
CA GLU A 38 -14.15 -12.96 -0.96
C GLU A 38 -14.35 -12.84 0.55
N ILE A 39 -13.29 -12.60 1.31
CA ILE A 39 -13.33 -12.48 2.78
C ILE A 39 -13.98 -11.15 3.20
N ALA A 40 -13.64 -10.06 2.50
CA ALA A 40 -14.17 -8.73 2.79
C ALA A 40 -15.68 -8.66 2.55
N LEU A 41 -16.20 -9.30 1.49
CA LEU A 41 -17.64 -9.37 1.19
C LEU A 41 -18.45 -10.13 2.25
N GLN A 42 -17.81 -10.90 3.12
CA GLN A 42 -18.48 -11.55 4.26
C GLN A 42 -18.64 -10.61 5.46
N GLN A 43 -17.96 -9.47 5.47
CA GLN A 43 -18.05 -8.49 6.55
C GLN A 43 -19.24 -7.56 6.31
N PRO A 44 -20.22 -7.48 7.22
CA PRO A 44 -21.40 -6.64 7.04
C PRO A 44 -21.09 -5.13 6.99
N GLN A 45 -19.91 -4.72 7.44
CA GLN A 45 -19.44 -3.33 7.41
C GLN A 45 -18.93 -2.90 6.03
N ILE A 46 -18.57 -3.84 5.15
CA ILE A 46 -18.02 -3.55 3.82
C ILE A 46 -19.17 -3.33 2.84
N GLN A 47 -19.27 -2.12 2.30
CA GLN A 47 -20.34 -1.72 1.37
C GLN A 47 -19.92 -1.77 -0.09
N SER A 48 -18.63 -1.56 -0.35
CA SER A 48 -18.04 -1.56 -1.67
C SER A 48 -16.59 -2.01 -1.60
N ILE A 49 -16.10 -2.53 -2.72
CA ILE A 49 -14.71 -2.90 -2.92
C ILE A 49 -14.27 -2.33 -4.26
N ASP A 50 -13.06 -1.79 -4.29
CA ASP A 50 -12.41 -1.31 -5.51
C ASP A 50 -11.02 -1.95 -5.58
N ALA A 51 -10.86 -2.90 -6.50
CA ALA A 51 -9.62 -3.63 -6.69
C ALA A 51 -8.51 -2.78 -7.34
N ASP A 52 -8.87 -1.68 -8.01
CA ASP A 52 -7.95 -0.81 -8.73
C ASP A 52 -8.12 0.65 -8.28
N TYR A 53 -7.77 0.88 -7.02
CA TYR A 53 -7.88 2.19 -6.39
C TYR A 53 -6.56 2.97 -6.45
N ALA A 54 -6.57 4.11 -7.15
CA ALA A 54 -5.43 5.02 -7.21
C ALA A 54 -5.29 5.85 -5.92
N PHE A 55 -4.59 5.31 -4.92
CA PHE A 55 -4.36 5.99 -3.64
C PHE A 55 -3.46 7.24 -3.75
N ASN A 56 -2.62 7.32 -4.79
CA ASN A 56 -1.74 8.46 -5.09
C ASN A 56 -0.79 8.85 -3.94
N ALA A 57 -0.31 7.87 -3.18
CA ALA A 57 0.76 8.03 -2.20
C ALA A 57 1.86 6.97 -2.40
N SER A 58 2.99 7.15 -1.73
CA SER A 58 4.07 6.16 -1.68
C SER A 58 4.06 5.44 -0.33
N GLU A 59 4.44 4.17 -0.32
CA GLU A 59 4.43 3.30 0.85
C GLU A 59 5.66 2.39 0.81
N ASP A 60 6.44 2.30 1.90
CA ASP A 60 7.68 1.53 1.92
C ASP A 60 7.45 0.02 2.15
N ALA A 61 6.27 -0.37 2.65
CA ALA A 61 5.86 -1.77 2.72
C ALA A 61 5.88 -2.47 1.34
N THR A 62 5.78 -1.69 0.26
CA THR A 62 5.95 -2.16 -1.12
C THR A 62 7.32 -2.81 -1.36
N VAL A 63 8.37 -2.36 -0.67
CA VAL A 63 9.72 -2.94 -0.76
C VAL A 63 9.71 -4.38 -0.25
N LEU A 64 8.98 -4.63 0.85
CA LEU A 64 8.83 -5.98 1.42
C LEU A 64 8.02 -6.88 0.50
N GLY A 65 6.88 -6.39 -0.01
CA GLY A 65 6.03 -7.18 -0.89
C GLY A 65 6.69 -7.49 -2.23
N ARG A 66 7.39 -6.52 -2.84
CA ARG A 66 8.18 -6.74 -4.06
C ARG A 66 9.25 -7.81 -3.84
N ARG A 67 9.97 -7.74 -2.71
CA ARG A 67 10.98 -8.74 -2.34
C ARG A 67 10.40 -10.15 -2.23
N VAL A 68 9.19 -10.30 -1.67
CA VAL A 68 8.47 -11.59 -1.62
C VAL A 68 8.14 -12.10 -3.02
N GLN A 69 7.59 -11.25 -3.88
CA GLN A 69 7.26 -11.58 -5.27
C GLN A 69 8.48 -12.02 -6.07
N ASP A 70 9.61 -11.32 -5.94
CA ASP A 70 10.88 -11.64 -6.61
C ASP A 70 11.43 -13.03 -6.21
N HIS A 71 10.96 -13.59 -5.10
CA HIS A 71 11.37 -14.91 -4.58
C HIS A 71 10.31 -15.99 -4.85
N GLY A 72 9.34 -15.70 -5.71
CA GLY A 72 8.26 -16.63 -6.08
C GLY A 72 7.13 -16.72 -5.04
N GLY A 73 7.17 -15.89 -4.00
CA GLY A 73 6.03 -15.70 -3.11
C GLY A 73 4.97 -14.79 -3.73
N LYS A 74 3.86 -14.58 -3.01
CA LYS A 74 2.79 -13.65 -3.38
C LYS A 74 2.64 -12.59 -2.31
N ALA A 75 2.31 -11.37 -2.70
CA ALA A 75 2.13 -10.24 -1.79
C ALA A 75 0.89 -9.43 -2.16
N ILE A 76 0.29 -8.81 -1.13
CA ILE A 76 -0.82 -7.89 -1.29
C ILE A 76 -0.68 -6.73 -0.30
N TYR A 77 -1.03 -5.54 -0.75
CA TYR A 77 -1.24 -4.35 0.03
C TYR A 77 -2.65 -3.83 -0.30
N PHE A 78 -3.48 -3.67 0.72
CA PHE A 78 -4.86 -3.22 0.56
C PHE A 78 -5.22 -2.20 1.63
N ILE A 79 -6.23 -1.39 1.33
CA ILE A 79 -6.68 -0.31 2.19
C ILE A 79 -8.01 -0.71 2.78
N LEU A 80 -8.13 -0.58 4.10
CA LEU A 80 -9.41 -0.64 4.77
C LEU A 80 -9.99 0.77 4.85
N GLY A 81 -11.16 0.95 4.24
CA GLY A 81 -11.89 2.20 4.37
C GLY A 81 -12.31 2.43 5.82
N ALA A 82 -12.03 3.63 6.33
CA ALA A 82 -12.58 4.15 7.56
C ALA A 82 -12.95 5.62 7.31
N ASP A 83 -14.15 6.02 7.72
CA ASP A 83 -14.54 7.44 7.63
C ASP A 83 -13.51 8.27 8.39
N ARG A 84 -13.10 9.40 7.80
CA ARG A 84 -12.06 10.27 8.34
C ARG A 84 -12.58 11.68 8.50
N THR A 85 -12.13 12.35 9.54
CA THR A 85 -12.40 13.78 9.78
C THR A 85 -11.53 14.70 8.93
N ALA A 86 -10.34 14.26 8.53
CA ALA A 86 -9.34 15.04 7.78
C ALA A 86 -8.40 14.16 6.95
N GLY A 87 -7.47 14.78 6.19
CA GLY A 87 -6.46 14.07 5.40
C GLY A 87 -5.42 13.32 6.25
N HIS A 88 -4.73 12.32 5.67
CA HIS A 88 -3.80 11.42 6.40
C HIS A 88 -2.63 12.10 7.13
N HIS A 89 -2.26 13.33 6.76
CA HIS A 89 -1.15 14.07 7.36
C HIS A 89 -1.61 15.42 7.95
N GLU A 90 -2.92 15.56 8.24
CA GLU A 90 -3.51 16.78 8.77
C GLU A 90 -3.66 16.70 10.30
N ALA A 91 -3.60 17.85 10.98
CA ALA A 91 -3.61 17.92 12.45
C ALA A 91 -4.90 17.39 13.09
N GLU A 92 -6.03 17.51 12.39
CA GLU A 92 -7.35 17.07 12.84
C GLU A 92 -7.70 15.65 12.36
N PHE A 93 -6.70 14.90 11.88
CA PHE A 93 -6.90 13.52 11.44
C PHE A 93 -7.42 12.66 12.60
N ASP A 94 -8.56 12.04 12.34
CA ASP A 94 -9.21 11.02 13.15
C ASP A 94 -9.95 10.05 12.20
N PHE A 95 -10.27 8.85 12.68
CA PHE A 95 -10.91 7.83 11.87
C PHE A 95 -11.91 6.97 12.66
N ASP A 96 -12.86 6.34 11.96
CA ASP A 96 -13.81 5.40 12.55
C ASP A 96 -13.12 4.13 13.07
N GLU A 97 -12.83 4.09 14.37
CA GLU A 97 -12.18 2.94 15.03
C GLU A 97 -13.01 1.66 14.99
N ASN A 98 -14.32 1.71 14.68
CA ASN A 98 -15.10 0.48 14.49
C ASN A 98 -14.53 -0.40 13.36
N GLN A 99 -13.81 0.21 12.40
CA GLN A 99 -13.17 -0.50 11.31
C GLN A 99 -11.95 -1.31 11.76
N LEU A 100 -11.39 -1.07 12.96
CA LEU A 100 -10.33 -1.93 13.49
C LEU A 100 -10.79 -3.39 13.61
N VAL A 101 -12.03 -3.61 14.06
CA VAL A 101 -12.63 -4.96 14.16
C VAL A 101 -12.84 -5.56 12.77
N THR A 102 -13.34 -4.77 11.80
CA THR A 102 -13.47 -5.19 10.40
C THR A 102 -12.12 -5.65 9.84
N GLY A 103 -11.05 -4.87 10.08
CA GLY A 103 -9.69 -5.19 9.65
C GLY A 103 -9.18 -6.49 10.26
N VAL A 104 -9.31 -6.65 11.58
CA VAL A 104 -8.91 -7.89 12.27
C VAL A 104 -9.64 -9.10 11.73
N ASN A 105 -10.94 -9.00 11.44
CA ASN A 105 -11.72 -10.09 10.86
C ASN A 105 -11.20 -10.48 9.46
N ILE A 106 -10.91 -9.50 8.61
CA ILE A 106 -10.35 -9.74 7.27
C ILE A 106 -8.99 -10.42 7.36
N TYR A 107 -8.08 -9.90 8.19
CA TYR A 107 -6.77 -10.51 8.41
C TYR A 107 -6.87 -11.93 8.98
N SER A 108 -7.77 -12.17 9.93
CA SER A 108 -7.97 -13.50 10.51
C SER A 108 -8.51 -14.49 9.48
N GLY A 109 -9.47 -14.06 8.66
CA GLY A 109 -9.98 -14.88 7.55
C GLY A 109 -8.90 -15.21 6.51
N LEU A 110 -8.00 -14.26 6.21
CA LEU A 110 -6.87 -14.50 5.32
C LEU A 110 -5.94 -15.57 5.89
N LEU A 111 -5.58 -15.45 7.17
CA LEU A 111 -4.72 -16.43 7.84
C LEU A 111 -5.34 -17.83 7.83
N GLN A 112 -6.63 -17.96 8.17
CA GLN A 112 -7.33 -19.25 8.13
C GLN A 112 -7.28 -19.87 6.72
N ARG A 113 -7.67 -19.10 5.69
CA ARG A 113 -7.70 -19.58 4.31
C ARG A 113 -6.33 -19.94 3.75
N LEU A 114 -5.29 -19.19 4.11
CA LEU A 114 -3.92 -19.43 3.63
C LEU A 114 -3.21 -20.55 4.39
N LEU A 115 -3.51 -20.73 5.68
CA LEU A 115 -2.93 -21.80 6.50
C LEU A 115 -3.70 -23.13 6.38
N GLY A 116 -4.88 -23.12 5.73
CA GLY A 116 -5.70 -24.30 5.51
C GLY A 116 -6.48 -24.74 6.75
N GLU A 117 -6.82 -23.79 7.64
CA GLU A 117 -7.64 -24.01 8.83
C GLU A 117 -9.12 -23.68 8.58
#